data_AF-E6QIE2-F1
#
_entry.id   AF-E6QIE2-F1
#
_cell.length_a   1.000
_cell.length_b   1.000
_cell.length_c   1.000
_cell.angle_alpha   90.00
_cell.angle_beta   90.00
_cell.angle_gamma   90.00
#
_symmetry.space_group_name_H-M   'P 1'
#
loop_
_entity.id
_entity.type
_entity.pdbx_description
1 polymer ?
#
loop_
_entity_poly.entity_id
_entity_poly.type
_entity_poly.pdbx_seq_one_letter_code
_entity_poly.pdbx_strand_id
1 'polypeptide(L)'
;MAGKGGKRPGAGRKPSTIKGIAKNLPKESAELLLAEINAHSKWLSLAESADERIRLETLKYLTDRAYGKARQAIEHTSDQDAPLEVIIRRVGAKPEWSRMQA
;
A
#
# COMPACT_ATOMS: atom_id res chain seq x y z
N MET A 1 -22.93 46.07 -30.87
CA MET A 1 -22.39 44.74 -30.50
C MET A 1 -21.12 44.96 -29.69
N ALA A 2 -21.08 44.52 -28.42
CA ALA A 2 -19.89 44.65 -27.59
C ALA A 2 -18.88 43.54 -27.96
N GLY A 3 -17.68 43.91 -28.42
CA GLY A 3 -16.62 42.96 -28.78
C GLY A 3 -16.16 42.16 -27.57
N LYS A 4 -15.99 40.84 -27.73
CA LYS A 4 -15.41 39.96 -26.70
C LYS A 4 -14.03 40.50 -26.32
N GLY A 5 -13.87 40.96 -25.08
CA GLY A 5 -12.59 41.44 -24.56
C GLY A 5 -11.52 40.36 -24.76
N GLY A 6 -10.47 40.70 -25.51
CA GLY A 6 -9.36 39.77 -25.80
C GLY A 6 -8.68 39.29 -24.51
N LYS A 7 -8.00 38.14 -24.60
CA LYS A 7 -7.19 37.58 -23.50
C LYS A 7 -6.16 38.63 -23.07
N ARG A 8 -6.37 39.25 -21.91
CA ARG A 8 -5.35 40.08 -21.25
C ARG A 8 -4.48 39.17 -20.38
N PRO A 9 -3.17 39.43 -20.24
CA PRO A 9 -2.36 38.74 -19.24
C PRO A 9 -2.99 38.92 -17.86
N GLY A 10 -3.32 37.80 -17.20
CA GLY A 10 -4.06 37.79 -15.92
C GLY A 10 -5.59 37.73 -16.01
N ALA A 11 -6.18 37.85 -17.21
CA ALA A 11 -7.62 37.67 -17.42
C ALA A 11 -7.93 36.18 -17.68
N GLY A 12 -8.34 35.50 -16.62
CA GLY A 12 -8.78 34.10 -16.63
C GLY A 12 -8.69 33.49 -15.24
N ARG A 13 -9.52 32.47 -14.96
CA ARG A 13 -9.40 31.69 -13.73
C ARG A 13 -8.01 31.04 -13.71
N LYS A 14 -7.21 31.31 -12.68
CA LYS A 14 -5.89 30.66 -12.49
C LYS A 14 -6.06 29.15 -12.70
N PRO A 15 -5.19 28.50 -13.51
CA PRO A 15 -5.29 27.07 -13.74
C PRO A 15 -5.21 26.35 -12.38
N SER A 16 -6.15 25.44 -12.14
CA SER A 16 -6.18 24.65 -10.91
C SER A 16 -4.86 23.88 -10.79
N THR A 17 -4.13 24.15 -9.70
CA THR A 17 -2.85 23.48 -9.40
C THR A 17 -3.03 21.97 -9.33
N ILE A 18 -4.17 21.51 -8.82
CA ILE A 18 -4.55 20.09 -8.76
C ILE A 18 -4.65 19.49 -10.17
N LYS A 19 -5.30 20.18 -11.12
CA LYS A 19 -5.38 19.72 -12.52
C LYS A 19 -4.02 19.72 -13.21
N GLY A 20 -3.11 20.63 -12.85
CA GLY A 20 -1.74 20.67 -13.38
C GLY A 20 -0.87 19.53 -12.83
N ILE A 21 -0.97 19.25 -11.54
CA ILE A 21 -0.26 18.16 -10.86
C ILE A 21 -0.73 16.81 -11.41
N ALA A 22 -2.05 16.60 -11.51
CA ALA A 22 -2.62 15.38 -12.07
C ALA A 22 -2.22 15.13 -13.54
N LYS A 23 -1.99 16.21 -14.31
CA LYS A 23 -1.57 16.12 -15.71
C LYS A 23 -0.08 15.81 -15.88
N ASN A 24 0.73 16.10 -14.87
CA ASN A 24 2.19 15.91 -14.86
C ASN A 24 2.63 14.79 -13.90
N LEU A 25 1.70 13.97 -13.41
CA LEU A 25 2.08 12.82 -12.62
C LEU A 25 2.86 11.84 -13.51
N PRO A 26 4.02 11.34 -13.07
CA PRO A 26 4.69 10.25 -13.74
C PRO A 26 3.70 9.09 -13.93
N LYS A 27 3.74 8.44 -15.09
CA LYS A 27 2.83 7.34 -15.41
C LYS A 27 2.83 6.27 -14.31
N GLU A 28 4.00 5.96 -13.77
CA GLU A 28 4.20 5.02 -12.65
C GLU A 28 3.44 5.45 -11.38
N SER A 29 3.48 6.74 -11.02
CA SER A 29 2.75 7.27 -9.86
C SER A 29 1.23 7.27 -10.07
N ALA A 30 0.78 7.54 -11.30
CA ALA A 30 -0.64 7.48 -11.64
C ALA A 30 -1.18 6.05 -11.59
N GLU A 31 -0.40 5.07 -12.05
CA GLU A 31 -0.74 3.65 -11.98
C GLU A 31 -0.87 3.17 -10.53
N LEU A 32 0.07 3.56 -9.65
CA LEU A 32 0.00 3.24 -8.22
C LEU A 32 -1.25 3.84 -7.55
N LEU A 33 -1.58 5.10 -7.86
CA LEU A 33 -2.79 5.75 -7.34
C LEU A 33 -4.06 5.07 -7.83
N LEU A 34 -4.14 4.74 -9.13
CA LEU A 34 -5.28 4.03 -9.70
C LEU A 34 -5.42 2.63 -9.11
N ALA A 35 -4.30 1.93 -8.87
CA ALA A 35 -4.29 0.64 -8.20
C ALA A 35 -4.84 0.76 -6.76
N GLU A 36 -4.42 1.78 -6.00
CA GLU A 36 -4.91 1.99 -4.64
C GLU A 36 -6.39 2.38 -4.61
N ILE A 37 -6.85 3.24 -5.52
CA ILE A 37 -8.27 3.60 -5.65
C ILE A 37 -9.13 2.37 -5.97
N ASN A 38 -8.67 1.52 -6.89
CA ASN A 38 -9.35 0.27 -7.23
C ASN A 38 -9.32 -0.74 -6.09
N ALA A 39 -8.26 -0.75 -5.28
CA ALA A 39 -8.21 -1.58 -4.08
C ALA A 39 -9.24 -1.07 -3.06
N HIS A 40 -9.29 0.24 -2.82
CA HIS A 40 -10.22 0.86 -1.88
C HIS A 40 -11.69 0.57 -2.22
N SER A 41 -12.08 0.65 -3.50
CA SER A 41 -13.45 0.34 -3.92
C SER A 41 -13.82 -1.13 -3.68
N LYS A 42 -12.88 -2.06 -3.90
CA LYS A 42 -13.07 -3.49 -3.60
C LYS A 42 -13.17 -3.76 -2.10
N TRP A 43 -12.39 -3.07 -1.28
CA TRP A 43 -12.48 -3.20 0.18
C TRP A 43 -13.80 -2.70 0.71
N LEU A 44 -14.31 -1.57 0.19
CA LEU A 44 -15.64 -1.07 0.50
C LEU A 44 -16.73 -2.09 0.14
N SER A 45 -16.68 -2.66 -1.07
CA SER A 45 -17.70 -3.65 -1.47
C SER A 45 -17.70 -4.89 -0.58
N LEU A 46 -16.53 -5.32 -0.09
CA LEU A 46 -16.42 -6.45 0.83
C LEU A 46 -16.90 -6.11 2.25
N ALA A 47 -16.65 -4.88 2.71
CA ALA A 47 -17.14 -4.40 4.00
C ALA A 47 -18.67 -4.23 4.02
N GLU A 48 -19.28 -3.97 2.85
CA GLU A 48 -20.73 -3.90 2.65
C GLU A 48 -21.37 -5.25 2.28
N SER A 49 -20.61 -6.35 2.29
CA SER A 49 -21.14 -7.68 1.99
C SER A 49 -22.27 -8.06 2.94
N ALA A 50 -23.31 -8.72 2.41
CA ALA A 50 -24.41 -9.25 3.21
C ALA A 50 -23.94 -10.37 4.16
N ASP A 51 -22.93 -11.15 3.74
CA ASP A 51 -22.34 -12.19 4.57
C ASP A 51 -21.50 -11.58 5.70
N GLU A 52 -21.92 -11.86 6.93
CA GLU A 52 -21.27 -11.38 8.13
C GLU A 52 -19.83 -11.89 8.29
N ARG A 53 -19.52 -13.10 7.79
CA ARG A 53 -18.16 -13.65 7.85
C ARG A 53 -17.20 -12.86 7.00
N ILE A 54 -17.60 -12.57 5.75
CA ILE A 54 -16.81 -11.77 4.81
C ILE A 54 -16.59 -10.37 5.35
N ARG A 55 -17.64 -9.77 5.92
CA ARG A 55 -17.55 -8.44 6.53
C ARG A 55 -16.60 -8.41 7.73
N LEU A 56 -16.71 -9.38 8.63
CA LEU A 56 -15.84 -9.50 9.80
C LEU A 56 -14.36 -9.63 9.41
N GLU A 57 -14.05 -10.52 8.46
CA GLU A 57 -12.68 -10.71 7.97
C GLU A 57 -12.13 -9.45 7.30
N THR A 58 -12.95 -8.78 6.51
CA THR A 58 -12.57 -7.54 5.83
C THR A 58 -12.26 -6.44 6.84
N LEU A 59 -13.12 -6.24 7.84
CA LEU A 59 -12.92 -5.23 8.88
C LEU A 59 -11.69 -5.53 9.73
N LYS A 60 -11.46 -6.81 10.07
CA LYS A 60 -10.24 -7.24 10.76
C LYS A 60 -8.99 -6.89 9.96
N TYR A 61 -8.96 -7.24 8.67
CA TYR A 61 -7.82 -6.93 7.80
C TYR A 61 -7.57 -5.43 7.68
N LEU A 62 -8.63 -4.62 7.48
CA LEU A 62 -8.50 -3.16 7.38
C LEU A 62 -7.99 -2.54 8.67
N THR A 63 -8.42 -3.07 9.82
CA THR A 63 -7.95 -2.63 11.15
C THR A 63 -6.48 -2.97 11.34
N ASP A 64 -6.07 -4.20 11.03
CA ASP A 64 -4.67 -4.63 11.07
C ASP A 64 -3.78 -3.81 10.13
N ARG A 65 -4.29 -3.41 8.96
CA ARG A 65 -3.56 -2.57 8.00
C ARG A 65 -3.41 -1.13 8.49
N ALA A 66 -4.41 -0.58 9.18
CA ALA A 66 -4.40 0.80 9.67
C ALA A 66 -3.54 0.97 10.93
N TYR A 67 -3.62 0.03 11.86
CA TYR A 67 -3.03 0.16 13.20
C TYR A 67 -1.88 -0.82 13.47
N GLY A 68 -1.63 -1.75 12.54
CA GLY A 68 -0.73 -2.86 12.75
C GLY A 68 -1.41 -4.02 13.46
N LYS A 69 -0.79 -5.20 13.38
CA LYS A 69 -1.26 -6.40 14.09
C LYS A 69 -0.92 -6.33 15.57
N ALA A 70 -1.75 -6.95 16.39
CA ALA A 70 -1.45 -7.15 17.80
C ALA A 70 -0.06 -7.84 17.94
N ARG A 71 0.79 -7.28 18.82
CA ARG A 71 2.07 -7.91 19.15
C ARG A 71 1.80 -9.28 19.76
N GLN A 72 2.30 -10.32 19.10
CA GLN A 72 2.25 -11.67 19.65
C GLN A 72 3.20 -11.73 20.84
N ALA A 73 2.67 -11.99 22.04
CA ALA A 73 3.48 -12.37 23.17
C ALA A 73 4.02 -13.78 22.90
N ILE A 74 5.34 -13.90 22.79
CA ILE A 74 6.01 -15.18 22.67
C ILE A 74 6.59 -15.46 24.05
N GLU A 75 5.97 -16.38 24.78
CA GLU A 75 6.53 -16.91 26.00
C GLU A 75 7.43 -18.10 25.65
N HIS A 76 8.71 -17.97 25.99
CA HIS A 76 9.66 -19.06 25.86
C HIS A 76 9.70 -19.84 27.16
N THR A 77 8.99 -20.96 27.24
CA THR A 77 9.18 -21.92 28.32
C THR A 77 10.40 -22.76 27.98
N SER A 78 11.53 -22.47 28.60
CA SER A 78 12.65 -23.42 28.65
C SER A 78 12.66 -24.06 30.04
N ASP A 79 12.90 -25.37 30.12
CA ASP A 79 13.00 -26.08 31.40
C ASP A 79 14.22 -25.64 32.24
N GLN A 80 15.12 -24.78 31.74
CA GLN A 80 16.44 -24.51 32.37
C GLN A 80 17.02 -23.10 32.19
N ASP A 81 16.24 -22.02 32.03
CA ASP A 81 16.77 -20.65 31.84
C ASP A 81 17.89 -20.56 30.77
N ALA A 82 17.83 -21.44 29.76
CA ALA A 82 18.89 -21.60 28.78
C ALA A 82 18.80 -20.49 27.71
N PRO A 83 19.94 -19.96 27.24
CA PRO A 83 19.94 -18.92 26.21
C PRO A 83 19.28 -19.42 24.92
N LEU A 84 18.55 -18.53 24.24
CA LEU A 84 17.88 -18.81 22.98
C LEU A 84 18.91 -19.15 21.88
N GLU A 85 18.87 -20.38 21.36
CA GLU A 85 19.63 -20.78 20.18
C GLU A 85 18.83 -20.47 18.91
N VAL A 86 19.34 -19.54 18.08
CA VAL A 86 18.69 -19.16 16.82
C VAL A 86 19.35 -19.92 15.66
N ILE A 87 18.66 -20.93 15.13
CA ILE A 87 19.12 -21.68 13.96
C ILE A 87 18.59 -21.01 12.69
N ILE A 88 19.44 -20.23 12.02
CA ILE A 88 19.11 -19.63 10.72
C ILE A 88 19.38 -20.65 9.61
N ARG A 89 18.33 -21.26 9.07
CA ARG A 89 18.43 -22.11 7.87
C ARG A 89 18.09 -21.30 6.62
N ARG A 90 19.05 -21.19 5.70
CA ARG A 90 18.80 -20.64 4.36
C ARG A 90 18.08 -21.69 3.53
N VAL A 91 16.83 -21.43 3.16
CA VAL A 91 16.05 -22.27 2.25
C VAL A 91 16.07 -21.61 0.87
N GLY A 92 16.79 -22.19 -0.09
CA GLY A 92 16.91 -21.68 -1.46
C GLY A 92 18.11 -22.26 -2.23
N ALA A 93 18.13 -22.07 -3.56
CA ALA A 93 19.21 -22.56 -4.42
C ALA A 93 20.57 -21.94 -4.05
N LYS A 94 21.65 -22.74 -4.16
CA LYS A 94 23.03 -22.27 -3.94
C LYS A 94 23.31 -21.08 -4.87
N PRO A 95 23.82 -19.95 -4.35
CA PRO A 95 24.16 -18.81 -5.18
C PRO A 95 25.29 -19.17 -6.15
N GLU A 96 25.25 -18.62 -7.37
CA GLU A 96 26.13 -19.02 -8.48
C GLU A 96 27.62 -18.88 -8.16
N TRP A 97 28.00 -17.90 -7.34
CA TRP A 97 29.38 -17.68 -6.90
C TRP A 97 29.95 -18.84 -6.04
N SER A 98 29.11 -19.70 -5.47
CA SER A 98 29.56 -20.88 -4.72
C SER A 98 30.13 -22.01 -5.60
N ARG A 99 30.02 -21.88 -6.93
CA ARG A 99 30.60 -22.81 -7.91
C ARG A 99 31.99 -22.41 -8.42
N MET A 100 32.49 -21.22 -8.05
CA MET A 100 33.75 -20.67 -8.57
C MET A 100 34.99 -21.03 -7.74
N GLN A 101 34.85 -21.85 -6.69
CA GLN A 101 35.95 -22.29 -5.81
C GLN A 101 36.20 -23.80 -5.84
N ALA A 102 35.70 -24.51 -6.85
CA ALA A 102 35.99 -25.94 -7.08
C ALA A 102 37.02 -26.12 -8.19
#